data_AF-A0A9X1KQM7-F1
#
_entry.id   AF-A0A9X1KQM7-F1
#
_cell.length_a   1.000
_cell.length_b   1.000
_cell.length_c   1.000
_cell.angle_alpha   90.00
_cell.angle_beta   90.00
_cell.angle_gamma   90.00
#
_symmetry.space_group_name_H-M   'P 1'
#
loop_
_entity.id
_entity.type
_entity.pdbx_description
1 polymer ?
#
loop_
_entity_poly.entity_id
_entity_poly.type
_entity_poly.pdbx_seq_one_letter_code
_entity_poly.pdbx_strand_id
1 'polypeptide(L)'
;MGFLDKILGKKEAPIQSNADFWNWFLKHEREFFKVVKNRQNIHQDFLDKLGPKLDEIHNGIYFLTGMFDDNTVELILTPDGAIRNIYAIEDLVNAAPSIDGWKITALKPSSDIQNIGVNYEGFKFNKDNIKFYPNIHNGYPDEIDLTVVYDDFEEEKRSILTNGIYIFLDNYLGELHSVTLIDNMKIVGPNGISEELIPIEKLKDYLIWREKEFVEKYEGTRHNTENDNYSSFEATTKDGGAVIAIINSDILQWDKKASHPWVFIVTIPFDGSNNNGMPDKETYQVLNEIEDEIVPFLKDVDGYLNIGRETSTNKREIFFTCKDFRKPSKVADELIKKYNGAFDISYEIYKDKYWRTFRAYEPR
;
A
#
# COMPACT_ATOMS: atom_id res chain seq x y z
N MET A 1 23.51 -44.12 -10.89
CA MET A 1 23.03 -42.74 -10.99
C MET A 1 23.01 -42.16 -9.58
N GLY A 2 23.74 -41.12 -9.22
CA GLY A 2 24.81 -40.41 -9.91
C GLY A 2 25.49 -39.54 -8.85
N PHE A 3 26.82 -39.57 -8.78
CA PHE A 3 27.63 -38.77 -7.86
C PHE A 3 27.42 -37.24 -8.05
N LEU A 4 26.72 -36.85 -9.12
CA LEU A 4 26.29 -35.49 -9.45
C LEU A 4 25.08 -35.00 -8.62
N ASP A 5 24.21 -35.89 -8.13
CA ASP A 5 23.09 -35.54 -7.22
C ASP A 5 23.56 -35.15 -5.81
N LYS A 6 24.84 -35.40 -5.49
CA LYS A 6 25.48 -34.93 -4.24
C LYS A 6 26.16 -33.58 -4.37
N ILE A 7 26.37 -33.09 -5.60
CA ILE A 7 27.00 -31.78 -5.89
C ILE A 7 25.92 -30.74 -6.19
N LEU A 8 24.75 -31.16 -6.68
CA LEU A 8 23.53 -30.36 -6.65
C LEU A 8 22.93 -30.50 -5.25
N GLY A 9 23.14 -29.48 -4.40
CA GLY A 9 22.53 -29.43 -3.08
C GLY A 9 21.03 -29.80 -3.17
N LYS A 10 20.52 -30.54 -2.17
CA LYS A 10 19.08 -30.82 -2.08
C LYS A 10 18.34 -29.51 -2.30
N LYS A 11 17.46 -29.45 -3.30
CA LYS A 11 16.57 -28.29 -3.47
C LYS A 11 15.91 -28.03 -2.12
N GLU A 12 16.11 -26.82 -1.61
CA GLU A 12 15.47 -26.41 -0.38
C GLU A 12 13.96 -26.49 -0.55
N ALA A 13 13.25 -26.83 0.54
CA ALA A 13 11.80 -26.83 0.52
C ALA A 13 11.29 -25.43 0.15
N PRO A 14 10.18 -25.34 -0.61
CA PRO A 14 9.57 -24.05 -0.90
C PRO A 14 9.12 -23.40 0.41
N ILE A 15 9.28 -22.08 0.50
CA ILE A 15 8.77 -21.26 1.58
C ILE A 15 7.26 -21.08 1.36
N GLN A 16 6.43 -21.52 2.31
CA GLN A 16 4.97 -21.44 2.20
C GLN A 16 4.33 -20.58 3.31
N SER A 17 5.14 -20.16 4.28
CA SER A 17 4.72 -19.37 5.43
C SER A 17 5.88 -18.51 5.95
N ASN A 18 5.55 -17.48 6.74
CA ASN A 18 6.55 -16.66 7.43
C ASN A 18 7.47 -17.53 8.33
N ALA A 19 6.91 -18.57 8.95
CA ALA A 19 7.69 -19.50 9.78
C ALA A 19 8.71 -20.30 8.97
N ASP A 20 8.34 -20.76 7.77
CA ASP A 20 9.27 -21.45 6.87
C ASP A 20 10.43 -20.54 6.47
N PHE A 21 10.13 -19.27 6.16
CA PHE A 21 11.15 -18.28 5.83
C PHE A 21 12.13 -18.07 6.98
N TRP A 22 11.65 -17.85 8.20
CA TRP A 22 12.54 -17.62 9.34
C TRP A 22 13.34 -18.86 9.71
N ASN A 23 12.76 -20.06 9.57
CA ASN A 23 13.50 -21.32 9.73
C ASN A 23 14.60 -21.48 8.68
N TRP A 24 14.39 -20.99 7.47
CA TRP A 24 15.42 -20.93 6.44
C TRP A 24 16.48 -19.85 6.75
N PHE A 25 16.06 -18.66 7.16
CA PHE A 25 16.95 -17.55 7.48
C PHE A 25 17.89 -17.91 8.64
N LEU A 26 17.40 -18.55 9.70
CA LEU A 26 18.19 -19.03 10.84
C LEU A 26 19.33 -19.99 10.46
N LYS A 27 19.18 -20.74 9.35
CA LYS A 27 20.24 -21.64 8.86
C LYS A 27 21.38 -20.88 8.17
N HIS A 28 21.09 -19.68 7.67
CA HIS A 28 21.99 -18.86 6.86
C HIS A 28 22.48 -17.60 7.59
N GLU A 29 21.86 -17.23 8.73
CA GLU A 29 22.09 -15.97 9.43
C GLU A 29 23.58 -15.70 9.70
N ARG A 30 24.37 -16.72 10.08
CA ARG A 30 25.80 -16.53 10.39
C ARG A 30 26.63 -16.19 9.17
N GLU A 31 26.26 -16.75 8.01
CA GLU A 31 26.92 -16.45 6.73
C GLU A 31 26.56 -15.03 6.30
N PHE A 32 25.27 -14.73 6.29
CA PHE A 32 24.74 -13.40 6.00
C PHE A 32 25.35 -12.32 6.90
N PHE A 33 25.49 -12.58 8.19
CA PHE A 33 26.05 -11.65 9.15
C PHE A 33 27.50 -11.30 8.78
N LYS A 34 28.30 -12.31 8.44
CA LYS A 34 29.70 -12.11 8.01
C LYS A 34 29.80 -11.34 6.71
N VAL A 35 28.93 -11.64 5.74
CA VAL A 35 28.87 -10.95 4.44
C VAL A 35 28.60 -9.47 4.64
N VAL A 36 27.59 -9.11 5.43
CA VAL A 36 27.23 -7.72 5.71
C VAL A 36 28.31 -7.02 6.54
N LYS A 37 28.79 -7.65 7.62
CA LYS A 37 29.83 -7.08 8.50
C LYS A 37 31.13 -6.79 7.77
N ASN A 38 31.57 -7.69 6.89
CA ASN A 38 32.81 -7.52 6.14
C ASN A 38 32.65 -6.69 4.86
N ARG A 39 31.40 -6.36 4.47
CA ARG A 39 31.05 -5.65 3.23
C ARG A 39 31.63 -6.30 1.97
N GLN A 40 31.68 -7.63 1.94
CA GLN A 40 32.25 -8.40 0.83
C GLN A 40 31.13 -9.14 0.10
N ASN A 41 31.08 -9.00 -1.23
CA ASN A 41 30.14 -9.72 -2.11
C ASN A 41 28.65 -9.67 -1.68
N ILE A 42 28.20 -8.58 -1.05
CA ILE A 42 26.82 -8.44 -0.53
C ILE A 42 25.76 -8.81 -1.59
N HIS A 43 25.97 -8.40 -2.85
CA HIS A 43 25.05 -8.75 -3.92
C HIS A 43 24.88 -10.26 -4.08
N GLN A 44 25.97 -10.98 -4.30
CA GLN A 44 25.94 -12.41 -4.61
C GLN A 44 25.65 -13.28 -3.38
N ASP A 45 26.25 -12.93 -2.24
CA ASP A 45 26.23 -13.78 -1.05
C ASP A 45 25.08 -13.44 -0.09
N PHE A 46 24.35 -12.35 -0.32
CA PHE A 46 23.18 -11.96 0.47
C PHE A 46 21.96 -11.59 -0.40
N LEU A 47 22.05 -10.56 -1.26
CA LEU A 47 20.87 -10.07 -2.02
C LEU A 47 20.28 -11.17 -2.92
N ASP A 48 21.13 -11.81 -3.73
CA ASP A 48 20.74 -12.85 -4.70
C ASP A 48 20.19 -14.13 -4.03
N LYS A 49 20.49 -14.33 -2.74
CA LYS A 49 19.97 -15.47 -1.95
C LYS A 49 18.68 -15.12 -1.22
N LEU A 50 18.58 -13.91 -0.67
CA LEU A 50 17.45 -13.48 0.15
C LEU A 50 16.22 -13.12 -0.68
N GLY A 51 16.40 -12.37 -1.78
CA GLY A 51 15.30 -11.89 -2.62
C GLY A 51 14.36 -13.00 -3.12
N PRO A 52 14.87 -14.04 -3.78
CA PRO A 52 14.02 -15.13 -4.27
C PRO A 52 13.23 -15.84 -3.16
N LYS A 53 13.75 -15.87 -1.92
CA LYS A 53 13.07 -16.49 -0.78
C LYS A 53 11.97 -15.63 -0.18
N LEU A 54 12.10 -14.31 -0.29
CA LEU A 54 11.03 -13.37 0.03
C LEU A 54 9.90 -13.43 -1.00
N ASP A 55 10.25 -13.53 -2.30
CA ASP A 55 9.27 -13.65 -3.39
C ASP A 55 8.42 -14.94 -3.29
N GLU A 56 8.95 -16.02 -2.70
CA GLU A 56 8.18 -17.24 -2.39
C GLU A 56 7.05 -17.00 -1.36
N ILE A 57 7.18 -15.99 -0.49
CA ILE A 57 6.16 -15.63 0.51
C ILE A 57 5.11 -14.70 -0.09
N HIS A 58 5.58 -13.59 -0.65
CA HIS A 58 4.75 -12.51 -1.14
C HIS A 58 5.57 -11.64 -2.11
N ASN A 59 5.00 -11.31 -3.26
CA ASN A 59 5.67 -10.49 -4.26
C ASN A 59 5.72 -9.02 -3.83
N GLY A 60 6.87 -8.39 -4.02
CA GLY A 60 7.05 -6.97 -3.68
C GLY A 60 7.40 -6.74 -2.21
N ILE A 61 8.13 -7.70 -1.62
CA ILE A 61 8.92 -7.48 -0.41
C ILE A 61 10.36 -7.16 -0.84
N TYR A 62 10.77 -5.92 -0.64
CA TYR A 62 12.13 -5.45 -0.85
C TYR A 62 12.86 -5.30 0.49
N PHE A 63 14.16 -5.03 0.43
CA PHE A 63 14.97 -4.98 1.64
C PHE A 63 16.22 -4.14 1.52
N LEU A 64 16.67 -3.63 2.67
CA LEU A 64 17.94 -2.95 2.89
C LEU A 64 18.69 -3.68 4.01
N THR A 65 20.02 -3.73 3.91
CA THR A 65 20.84 -4.32 4.97
C THR A 65 22.09 -3.49 5.23
N GLY A 66 22.54 -3.48 6.49
CA GLY A 66 23.75 -2.78 6.90
C GLY A 66 24.09 -3.05 8.36
N MET A 67 25.24 -2.56 8.81
CA MET A 67 25.57 -2.59 10.24
C MET A 67 24.77 -1.50 10.95
N PHE A 68 23.97 -1.89 11.94
CA PHE A 68 23.29 -0.96 12.86
C PHE A 68 24.28 -0.38 13.87
N ASP A 69 25.16 -1.24 14.38
CA ASP A 69 26.28 -0.92 15.25
C ASP A 69 27.46 -1.89 14.99
N ASP A 70 28.52 -1.87 15.81
CA ASP A 70 29.71 -2.72 15.62
C ASP A 70 29.44 -4.24 15.66
N ASN A 71 28.32 -4.65 16.29
CA ASN A 71 27.99 -6.05 16.59
C ASN A 71 26.62 -6.49 16.04
N THR A 72 25.79 -5.56 15.55
CA THR A 72 24.43 -5.85 15.09
C THR A 72 24.26 -5.51 13.61
N VAL A 73 23.83 -6.50 12.82
CA VAL A 73 23.34 -6.28 11.45
C VAL A 73 21.86 -5.95 11.51
N GLU A 74 21.43 -4.96 10.74
CA GLU A 74 20.01 -4.68 10.52
C GLU A 74 19.57 -5.14 9.12
N LEU A 75 18.42 -5.80 9.08
CA LEU A 75 17.66 -6.10 7.88
C LEU A 75 16.33 -5.34 7.97
N ILE A 76 16.18 -4.36 7.08
CA ILE A 76 14.94 -3.58 6.94
C ILE A 76 14.16 -4.20 5.78
N LEU A 77 12.94 -4.65 6.04
CA LEU A 77 12.02 -5.12 5.01
C LEU A 77 11.05 -3.98 4.65
N THR A 78 10.80 -3.77 3.37
CA THR A 78 10.06 -2.61 2.87
C THR A 78 9.23 -3.00 1.64
N PRO A 79 7.99 -2.49 1.49
CA PRO A 79 7.18 -2.68 0.29
C PRO A 79 7.52 -1.66 -0.81
N ASP A 80 8.52 -0.81 -0.59
CA ASP A 80 8.91 0.29 -1.45
C ASP A 80 7.71 1.20 -1.83
N GLY A 81 7.01 1.66 -0.79
CA GLY A 81 5.84 2.53 -0.92
C GLY A 81 4.53 1.84 -1.33
N ALA A 82 4.54 0.55 -1.69
CA ALA A 82 3.33 -0.19 -2.03
C ALA A 82 2.47 -0.48 -0.78
N ILE A 83 1.51 0.41 -0.49
CA ILE A 83 0.64 0.36 0.69
C ILE A 83 0.01 -1.03 0.89
N ARG A 84 -0.45 -1.64 -0.20
CA ARG A 84 -1.10 -2.95 -0.19
C ARG A 84 -0.21 -4.08 0.35
N ASN A 85 1.12 -3.93 0.28
CA ASN A 85 2.08 -4.92 0.72
C ASN A 85 2.56 -4.69 2.17
N ILE A 86 2.26 -3.54 2.79
CA ILE A 86 2.73 -3.20 4.15
C ILE A 86 2.34 -4.28 5.17
N TYR A 87 1.12 -4.83 5.08
CA TYR A 87 0.67 -5.86 6.02
C TYR A 87 1.56 -7.11 5.96
N ALA A 88 2.01 -7.50 4.75
CA ALA A 88 2.85 -8.68 4.56
C ALA A 88 4.24 -8.47 5.18
N ILE A 89 4.77 -7.25 5.08
CA ILE A 89 6.04 -6.85 5.73
C ILE A 89 5.91 -6.93 7.24
N GLU A 90 4.88 -6.30 7.80
CA GLU A 90 4.64 -6.27 9.25
C GLU A 90 4.41 -7.69 9.80
N ASP A 91 3.59 -8.51 9.13
CA ASP A 91 3.35 -9.90 9.50
C ASP A 91 4.63 -10.75 9.43
N LEU A 92 5.49 -10.52 8.44
CA LEU A 92 6.77 -11.21 8.30
C LEU A 92 7.72 -10.84 9.43
N VAL A 93 7.90 -9.55 9.72
CA VAL A 93 8.77 -9.07 10.81
C VAL A 93 8.23 -9.49 12.18
N ASN A 94 6.92 -9.44 12.41
CA ASN A 94 6.30 -9.88 13.66
C ASN A 94 6.48 -11.39 13.91
N ALA A 95 6.61 -12.19 12.84
CA ALA A 95 6.89 -13.61 12.93
C ALA A 95 8.39 -13.93 13.13
N ALA A 96 9.26 -12.93 13.11
CA ALA A 96 10.70 -13.13 13.24
C ALA A 96 11.06 -13.65 14.64
N PRO A 97 11.85 -14.73 14.75
CA PRO A 97 12.41 -15.13 16.02
C PRO A 97 13.44 -14.10 16.49
N SER A 98 13.79 -14.11 17.78
CA SER A 98 14.96 -13.38 18.26
C SER A 98 16.22 -14.04 17.69
N ILE A 99 17.07 -13.27 17.00
CA ILE A 99 18.32 -13.76 16.40
C ILE A 99 19.45 -12.88 16.92
N ASP A 100 20.36 -13.47 17.70
CA ASP A 100 21.49 -12.73 18.28
C ASP A 100 22.34 -12.08 17.17
N GLY A 101 22.64 -10.79 17.33
CA GLY A 101 23.39 -10.01 16.33
C GLY A 101 22.55 -9.50 15.16
N TRP A 102 21.24 -9.73 15.14
CA TRP A 102 20.34 -9.20 14.11
C TRP A 102 19.26 -8.30 14.68
N LYS A 103 18.98 -7.23 13.95
CA LYS A 103 17.79 -6.40 14.11
C LYS A 103 16.95 -6.53 12.85
N ILE A 104 15.70 -6.98 13.00
CA ILE A 104 14.74 -7.07 11.90
C ILE A 104 13.76 -5.92 12.05
N THR A 105 13.67 -5.07 11.04
CA THR A 105 12.87 -3.84 11.08
C THR A 105 11.84 -3.88 9.95
N ALA A 106 10.58 -3.60 10.28
CA ALA A 106 9.51 -3.41 9.30
C ALA A 106 9.48 -1.94 8.88
N LEU A 107 9.48 -1.72 7.56
CA LEU A 107 9.42 -0.42 6.90
C LEU A 107 10.65 0.46 7.20
N LYS A 108 10.95 1.40 6.31
CA LYS A 108 12.05 2.35 6.55
C LYS A 108 11.70 3.25 7.75
N PRO A 109 12.48 3.27 8.84
CA PRO A 109 12.18 4.11 10.01
C PRO A 109 12.44 5.59 9.73
N SER A 110 11.77 6.48 10.47
CA SER A 110 12.03 7.92 10.39
C SER A 110 13.43 8.24 10.93
N SER A 111 14.18 9.08 10.23
CA SER A 111 15.49 9.56 10.68
C SER A 111 15.44 11.03 11.13
N ASP A 112 16.44 11.44 11.91
CA ASP A 112 16.61 12.86 12.28
C ASP A 112 17.04 13.67 11.06
N ILE A 113 16.27 14.70 10.71
CA ILE A 113 16.50 15.53 9.53
C ILE A 113 17.87 16.19 9.49
N GLN A 114 18.52 16.41 10.65
CA GLN A 114 19.88 16.95 10.68
C GLN A 114 20.90 16.01 10.01
N ASN A 115 20.59 14.71 9.95
CA ASN A 115 21.46 13.66 9.42
C ASN A 115 20.99 13.13 8.07
N ILE A 116 20.01 13.79 7.41
CA ILE A 116 19.43 13.34 6.15
C ILE A 116 19.90 14.20 5.00
N GLY A 117 20.53 13.56 4.02
CA GLY A 117 20.77 14.11 2.70
C GLY A 117 20.75 12.99 1.69
N VAL A 118 19.90 13.11 0.67
CA VAL A 118 19.81 12.14 -0.42
C VAL A 118 20.54 12.70 -1.63
N ASN A 119 21.44 11.91 -2.20
CA ASN A 119 22.00 12.20 -3.52
C ASN A 119 21.38 11.22 -4.51
N TYR A 120 20.69 11.72 -5.52
CA TYR A 120 19.98 10.90 -6.50
C TYR A 120 20.12 11.54 -7.89
N GLU A 121 20.68 10.78 -8.83
CA GLU A 121 20.88 11.21 -10.22
C GLU A 121 21.56 12.60 -10.36
N GLY A 122 22.54 12.88 -9.49
CA GLY A 122 23.29 14.14 -9.48
C GLY A 122 22.64 15.31 -8.73
N PHE A 123 21.42 15.13 -8.20
CA PHE A 123 20.74 16.12 -7.37
C PHE A 123 20.88 15.80 -5.89
N LYS A 124 20.90 16.86 -5.06
CA LYS A 124 21.00 16.74 -3.61
C LYS A 124 19.68 17.19 -2.98
N PHE A 125 19.06 16.35 -2.17
CA PHE A 125 17.81 16.63 -1.47
C PHE A 125 18.09 16.70 0.02
N ASN A 126 17.87 17.86 0.64
CA ASN A 126 18.12 18.08 2.05
C ASN A 126 17.23 19.22 2.59
N LYS A 127 17.30 19.45 3.90
CA LYS A 127 16.45 20.46 4.55
C LYS A 127 16.68 21.90 4.10
N ASP A 128 17.86 22.22 3.56
CA ASP A 128 18.22 23.59 3.21
C ASP A 128 17.65 24.01 1.85
N ASN A 129 17.35 23.04 0.97
CA ASN A 129 16.85 23.29 -0.39
C ASN A 129 15.43 22.76 -0.65
N ILE A 130 14.73 22.32 0.40
CA ILE A 130 13.34 21.86 0.33
C ILE A 130 12.50 22.66 1.32
N LYS A 131 11.38 23.20 0.83
CA LYS A 131 10.35 23.89 1.60
C LYS A 131 8.99 23.36 1.18
N PHE A 132 7.94 23.66 1.93
CA PHE A 132 6.58 23.27 1.56
C PHE A 132 5.54 24.29 2.01
N TYR A 133 4.34 24.18 1.46
CA TYR A 133 3.14 24.80 2.01
C TYR A 133 1.93 23.89 1.78
N PRO A 134 0.94 23.88 2.69
CA PRO A 134 -0.28 23.11 2.51
C PRO A 134 -1.29 23.83 1.60
N ASN A 135 -1.98 23.07 0.75
CA ASN A 135 -3.09 23.52 -0.07
C ASN A 135 -4.41 23.28 0.71
N ILE A 136 -5.09 24.34 1.13
CA ILE A 136 -6.31 24.22 1.95
C ILE A 136 -7.56 24.20 1.07
N HIS A 137 -8.34 23.13 1.18
CA HIS A 137 -9.59 22.95 0.45
C HIS A 137 -10.78 23.01 1.42
N ASN A 138 -11.62 24.04 1.32
CA ASN A 138 -12.78 24.20 2.22
C ASN A 138 -13.76 23.01 2.16
N GLY A 139 -13.89 22.35 1.00
CA GLY A 139 -14.75 21.18 0.83
C GLY A 139 -14.12 19.87 1.33
N TYR A 140 -12.80 19.84 1.51
CA TYR A 140 -12.03 18.66 1.92
C TYR A 140 -11.05 19.01 3.04
N PRO A 141 -11.53 19.55 4.18
CA PRO A 141 -10.67 20.13 5.21
C PRO A 141 -9.78 19.11 5.93
N ASP A 142 -10.04 17.80 5.77
CA ASP A 142 -9.26 16.72 6.38
C ASP A 142 -8.14 16.22 5.45
N GLU A 143 -8.11 16.68 4.19
CA GLU A 143 -7.04 16.33 3.25
C GLU A 143 -5.74 17.06 3.58
N ILE A 144 -4.64 16.34 3.40
CA ILE A 144 -3.28 16.83 3.46
C ILE A 144 -2.77 16.87 2.02
N ASP A 145 -3.07 17.97 1.35
CA ASP A 145 -2.54 18.32 0.03
C ASP A 145 -1.38 19.29 0.22
N LEU A 146 -0.20 18.93 -0.30
CA LEU A 146 1.03 19.67 -0.12
C LEU A 146 1.62 20.11 -1.45
N THR A 147 2.11 21.35 -1.49
CA THR A 147 3.07 21.76 -2.51
C THR A 147 4.46 21.78 -1.90
N VAL A 148 5.35 20.93 -2.40
CA VAL A 148 6.78 20.91 -2.07
C VAL A 148 7.54 21.74 -3.08
N VAL A 149 8.37 22.63 -2.56
CA VAL A 149 9.17 23.58 -3.33
C VAL A 149 10.62 23.15 -3.20
N TYR A 150 11.21 22.84 -4.34
CA TYR A 150 12.60 22.42 -4.44
C TYR A 150 13.40 23.50 -5.18
N ASP A 151 14.46 24.00 -4.53
CA ASP A 151 15.18 25.17 -5.03
C ASP A 151 15.85 24.90 -6.40
N ASP A 152 16.35 23.67 -6.62
CA ASP A 152 17.02 23.26 -7.88
C ASP A 152 16.06 22.58 -8.88
N PHE A 153 14.77 22.96 -8.88
CA PHE A 153 13.78 22.32 -9.73
C PHE A 153 13.97 22.65 -11.23
N GLU A 154 13.96 21.60 -12.05
CA GLU A 154 14.03 21.67 -13.51
C GLU A 154 12.85 20.90 -14.12
N GLU A 155 12.02 21.58 -14.93
CA GLU A 155 10.80 20.99 -15.50
C GLU A 155 11.10 19.74 -16.34
N GLU A 156 12.18 19.78 -17.14
CA GLU A 156 12.61 18.67 -18.00
C GLU A 156 13.01 17.43 -17.20
N LYS A 157 13.35 17.58 -15.91
CA LYS A 157 13.76 16.50 -15.01
C LYS A 157 12.73 16.21 -13.92
N ARG A 158 11.48 16.68 -14.09
CA ARG A 158 10.40 16.53 -13.11
C ARG A 158 10.29 15.14 -12.51
N SER A 159 10.36 14.08 -13.30
CA SER A 159 10.25 12.68 -12.83
C SER A 159 11.39 12.31 -11.86
N ILE A 160 12.63 12.60 -12.23
CA ILE A 160 13.83 12.34 -11.41
C ILE A 160 13.74 13.10 -10.09
N LEU A 161 13.39 14.38 -10.16
CA LEU A 161 13.26 15.24 -8.98
C LEU A 161 12.12 14.78 -8.07
N THR A 162 11.02 14.33 -8.66
CA THR A 162 9.88 13.77 -7.92
C THR A 162 10.30 12.55 -7.13
N ASN A 163 10.98 11.60 -7.76
CA ASN A 163 11.48 10.41 -7.09
C ASN A 163 12.50 10.76 -5.99
N GLY A 164 13.40 11.70 -6.24
CA GLY A 164 14.37 12.16 -5.24
C GLY A 164 13.72 12.77 -3.99
N ILE A 165 12.65 13.56 -4.17
CA ILE A 165 11.85 14.10 -3.06
C ILE A 165 11.13 12.97 -2.29
N TYR A 166 10.52 12.01 -2.97
CA TYR A 166 9.89 10.86 -2.29
C TYR A 166 10.92 10.06 -1.47
N ILE A 167 12.10 9.76 -2.04
CA ILE A 167 13.17 9.08 -1.30
C ILE A 167 13.60 9.90 -0.08
N PHE A 168 13.74 11.22 -0.21
CA PHE A 168 14.05 12.10 0.92
C PHE A 168 12.96 12.04 2.01
N LEU A 169 11.68 12.12 1.62
CA LEU A 169 10.55 12.06 2.56
C LEU A 169 10.44 10.71 3.25
N ASP A 170 10.67 9.60 2.56
CA ASP A 170 10.68 8.26 3.17
C ASP A 170 11.75 8.14 4.26
N ASN A 171 12.95 8.67 4.01
CA ASN A 171 14.02 8.67 5.01
C ASN A 171 13.71 9.60 6.20
N TYR A 172 13.06 10.74 5.94
CA TYR A 172 12.77 11.73 6.97
C TYR A 172 11.54 11.41 7.82
N LEU A 173 10.42 11.14 7.17
CA LEU A 173 9.14 10.87 7.84
C LEU A 173 9.04 9.41 8.30
N GLY A 174 9.82 8.52 7.68
CA GLY A 174 9.58 7.09 7.70
C GLY A 174 8.59 6.70 6.61
N GLU A 175 8.77 5.51 6.05
CA GLU A 175 7.99 5.04 4.91
C GLU A 175 6.49 4.99 5.20
N LEU A 176 6.08 4.52 6.38
CA LEU A 176 4.67 4.44 6.75
C LEU A 176 4.00 5.82 6.75
N HIS A 177 4.58 6.81 7.44
CA HIS A 177 3.99 8.14 7.52
C HIS A 177 4.01 8.87 6.17
N SER A 178 5.06 8.67 5.38
CA SER A 178 5.18 9.22 4.03
C SER A 178 3.97 8.83 3.17
N VAL A 179 3.61 7.54 3.14
CA VAL A 179 2.52 7.02 2.30
C VAL A 179 1.12 7.13 2.94
N THR A 180 1.03 7.24 4.27
CA THR A 180 -0.28 7.22 4.98
C THR A 180 -0.74 8.58 5.49
N LEU A 181 0.11 9.62 5.57
CA LEU A 181 -0.32 10.94 6.05
C LEU A 181 -0.52 11.93 4.91
N ILE A 182 0.38 11.93 3.92
CA ILE A 182 0.27 12.82 2.77
C ILE A 182 -0.76 12.23 1.79
N ASP A 183 -1.77 13.02 1.42
CA ASP A 183 -2.83 12.56 0.51
C ASP A 183 -2.52 12.96 -0.94
N ASN A 184 -2.04 14.20 -1.11
CA ASN A 184 -1.62 14.71 -2.41
C ASN A 184 -0.31 15.48 -2.24
N MET A 185 0.58 15.34 -3.21
CA MET A 185 1.80 16.13 -3.24
C MET A 185 2.11 16.59 -4.66
N LYS A 186 2.39 17.88 -4.79
CA LYS A 186 2.90 18.50 -6.00
C LYS A 186 4.29 19.04 -5.75
N ILE A 187 5.20 18.83 -6.71
CA ILE A 187 6.56 19.38 -6.64
C ILE A 187 6.73 20.47 -7.70
N VAL A 188 7.24 21.62 -7.27
CA VAL A 188 7.44 22.82 -8.09
C VAL A 188 8.78 23.49 -7.78
N GLY A 189 9.21 24.36 -8.69
CA GLY A 189 10.34 25.27 -8.45
C GLY A 189 9.93 26.52 -7.68
N PRO A 190 10.91 27.36 -7.27
CA PRO A 190 10.68 28.50 -6.38
C PRO A 190 9.99 29.70 -7.06
N ASN A 191 9.81 29.66 -8.38
CA ASN A 191 9.27 30.78 -9.15
C ASN A 191 7.74 30.84 -9.07
N GLY A 192 7.19 32.05 -8.89
CA GLY A 192 5.75 32.30 -8.96
C GLY A 192 4.95 31.83 -7.73
N ILE A 193 5.62 31.69 -6.58
CA ILE A 193 4.98 31.30 -5.32
C ILE A 193 4.55 32.55 -4.56
N SER A 194 3.29 32.56 -4.12
CA SER A 194 2.70 33.65 -3.33
C SER A 194 2.49 33.29 -1.85
N GLU A 195 2.52 32.00 -1.57
CA GLU A 195 2.29 31.35 -0.29
C GLU A 195 3.53 31.45 0.61
N GLU A 196 3.31 31.45 1.92
CA GLU A 196 4.40 31.43 2.89
C GLU A 196 5.09 30.05 2.87
N LEU A 197 6.39 30.04 2.58
CA LEU A 197 7.18 28.82 2.53
C LEU A 197 7.59 28.36 3.93
N ILE A 198 7.20 27.14 4.29
CA ILE A 198 7.55 26.50 5.55
C ILE A 198 8.80 25.62 5.33
N PRO A 199 9.82 25.72 6.20
CA PRO A 199 10.97 24.81 6.16
C PRO A 199 10.53 23.34 6.27
N ILE A 200 11.12 22.46 5.45
CA ILE A 200 10.72 21.04 5.42
C ILE A 200 10.92 20.33 6.76
N GLU A 201 11.82 20.80 7.61
CA GLU A 201 12.04 20.28 8.99
C GLU A 201 10.81 20.40 9.90
N LYS A 202 9.81 21.21 9.54
CA LYS A 202 8.53 21.32 10.26
C LYS A 202 7.46 20.38 9.72
N LEU A 203 7.70 19.68 8.61
CA LEU A 203 6.69 18.84 7.97
C LEU A 203 6.25 17.69 8.88
N LYS A 204 7.19 17.03 9.56
CA LYS A 204 6.85 15.92 10.46
C LYS A 204 5.89 16.37 11.56
N ASP A 205 6.16 17.49 12.21
CA ASP A 205 5.30 18.02 13.28
C ASP A 205 3.94 18.47 12.74
N TYR A 206 3.91 19.08 11.54
CA TYR A 206 2.68 19.43 10.86
C TYR A 206 1.81 18.19 10.57
N LEU A 207 2.38 17.11 10.03
CA LEU A 207 1.66 15.88 9.73
C LEU A 207 1.11 15.21 11.00
N ILE A 208 1.92 15.13 12.07
CA ILE A 208 1.49 14.58 13.37
C ILE A 208 0.34 15.40 13.96
N TRP A 209 0.41 16.73 13.87
CA TRP A 209 -0.67 17.60 14.32
C TRP A 209 -1.96 17.35 13.55
N ARG A 210 -1.88 17.28 12.21
CA ARG A 210 -3.04 17.02 11.35
C ARG A 210 -3.65 15.64 11.58
N GLU A 211 -2.82 14.62 11.78
CA GLU A 211 -3.27 13.28 12.13
C GLU A 211 -3.99 13.26 13.47
N LYS A 212 -3.45 13.97 14.48
CA LYS A 212 -4.10 14.08 15.79
C LYS A 212 -5.47 14.73 15.70
N GLU A 213 -5.61 15.85 14.97
CA GLU A 213 -6.92 16.48 14.74
C GLU A 213 -7.91 15.52 14.07
N PHE A 214 -7.44 14.75 13.09
CA PHE A 214 -8.24 13.77 12.38
C PHE A 214 -8.71 12.64 13.30
N VAL A 215 -7.80 12.08 14.11
CA VAL A 215 -8.12 11.03 15.08
C VAL A 215 -9.12 11.54 16.11
N GLU A 216 -8.88 12.70 16.73
CA GLU A 216 -9.80 13.29 17.72
C GLU A 216 -11.21 13.54 17.14
N LYS A 217 -11.30 13.89 15.85
CA LYS A 217 -12.57 14.15 15.16
C LYS A 217 -13.36 12.89 14.82
N TYR A 218 -12.67 11.79 14.48
CA TYR A 218 -13.29 10.60 13.88
C TYR A 218 -13.15 9.31 14.70
N GLU A 219 -12.37 9.30 15.78
CA GLU A 219 -12.24 8.15 16.67
C GLU A 219 -13.62 7.66 17.14
N GLY A 220 -13.83 6.35 17.10
CA GLY A 220 -15.10 5.74 17.49
C GLY A 220 -16.25 5.90 16.48
N THR A 221 -16.09 6.67 15.39
CA THR A 221 -17.11 6.84 14.35
C THR A 221 -17.45 5.49 13.72
N ARG A 222 -18.74 5.13 13.66
CA ARG A 222 -19.23 3.87 13.10
C ARG A 222 -20.52 4.11 12.32
N HIS A 223 -20.75 3.26 11.33
CA HIS A 223 -22.01 3.15 10.60
C HIS A 223 -22.44 1.68 10.65
N ASN A 224 -23.72 1.42 10.92
CA ASN A 224 -24.28 0.07 10.90
C ASN A 224 -25.00 -0.13 9.56
N THR A 225 -24.56 -1.10 8.78
CA THR A 225 -25.10 -1.33 7.42
C THR A 225 -26.27 -2.31 7.38
N GLU A 226 -26.69 -2.91 8.51
CA GLU A 226 -27.71 -3.98 8.56
C GLU A 226 -29.05 -3.61 7.91
N ASN A 227 -29.47 -2.35 8.04
CA ASN A 227 -30.76 -1.85 7.56
C ASN A 227 -30.62 -0.77 6.47
N ASP A 228 -29.45 -0.65 5.85
CA ASP A 228 -29.22 0.32 4.78
C ASP A 228 -29.98 -0.07 3.51
N ASN A 229 -30.44 0.94 2.78
CA ASN A 229 -31.07 0.78 1.49
C ASN A 229 -30.04 0.69 0.36
N TYR A 230 -30.33 -0.18 -0.61
CA TYR A 230 -29.53 -0.33 -1.83
C TYR A 230 -30.32 0.14 -3.05
N SER A 231 -29.65 0.91 -3.90
CA SER A 231 -30.17 1.37 -5.18
C SER A 231 -29.54 0.56 -6.32
N SER A 232 -30.35 0.21 -7.32
CA SER A 232 -29.87 -0.41 -8.55
C SER A 232 -29.74 0.64 -9.65
N PHE A 233 -28.61 0.61 -10.36
CA PHE A 233 -28.31 1.49 -11.48
C PHE A 233 -28.07 0.64 -12.72
N GLU A 234 -28.69 1.05 -13.82
CA GLU A 234 -28.48 0.46 -15.14
C GLU A 234 -28.00 1.55 -16.09
N ALA A 235 -26.93 1.26 -16.83
CA ALA A 235 -26.40 2.15 -17.84
C ALA A 235 -25.85 1.37 -19.03
N THR A 236 -25.51 2.10 -20.09
CA THR A 236 -24.86 1.55 -21.28
C THR A 236 -23.55 2.29 -21.51
N THR A 237 -22.45 1.55 -21.71
CA THR A 237 -21.16 2.14 -22.05
C THR A 237 -21.22 2.80 -23.43
N LYS A 238 -20.23 3.64 -23.76
CA LYS A 238 -20.15 4.28 -25.09
C LYS A 238 -20.12 3.27 -26.24
N ASP A 239 -19.57 2.09 -25.98
CA ASP A 239 -19.43 1.01 -26.96
C ASP A 239 -20.62 0.02 -26.95
N GLY A 240 -21.69 0.33 -26.20
CA GLY A 240 -22.94 -0.46 -26.18
C GLY A 240 -23.00 -1.57 -25.12
N GLY A 241 -21.96 -1.72 -24.28
CA GLY A 241 -21.92 -2.71 -23.21
C GLY A 241 -22.87 -2.37 -22.06
N ALA A 242 -23.42 -3.38 -21.40
CA ALA A 242 -24.29 -3.19 -20.25
C ALA A 242 -23.48 -2.87 -18.98
N VAL A 243 -24.05 -2.02 -18.12
CA VAL A 243 -23.55 -1.72 -16.77
C VAL A 243 -24.69 -1.94 -15.79
N ILE A 244 -24.45 -2.78 -14.78
CA ILE A 244 -25.38 -2.96 -13.66
C ILE A 244 -24.61 -2.73 -12.37
N ALA A 245 -25.05 -1.76 -11.56
CA ALA A 245 -24.51 -1.52 -10.23
C ALA A 245 -25.59 -1.67 -9.16
N ILE A 246 -25.21 -2.20 -8.00
CA ILE A 246 -26.03 -2.25 -6.79
C ILE A 246 -25.22 -1.57 -5.71
N ILE A 247 -25.69 -0.42 -5.24
CA ILE A 247 -24.92 0.47 -4.37
C ILE A 247 -25.75 0.81 -3.14
N ASN A 248 -25.12 0.76 -1.97
CA ASN A 248 -25.69 1.21 -0.71
C ASN A 248 -25.88 2.74 -0.79
N SER A 249 -27.11 3.19 -0.97
CA SER A 249 -27.41 4.61 -1.21
C SER A 249 -27.46 5.41 0.08
N ASP A 250 -27.79 4.78 1.21
CA ASP A 250 -27.80 5.43 2.52
C ASP A 250 -26.38 5.81 2.95
N ILE A 251 -25.42 4.87 2.84
CA ILE A 251 -24.05 5.13 3.24
C ILE A 251 -23.36 6.17 2.36
N LEU A 252 -23.72 6.26 1.08
CA LEU A 252 -23.21 7.31 0.19
C LEU A 252 -23.67 8.72 0.60
N GLN A 253 -24.73 8.85 1.39
CA GLN A 253 -25.17 10.14 1.95
C GLN A 253 -24.57 10.42 3.33
N TRP A 254 -23.80 9.48 3.89
CA TRP A 254 -23.21 9.65 5.21
C TRP A 254 -22.20 10.80 5.24
N ASP A 255 -22.28 11.66 6.26
CA ASP A 255 -21.46 12.88 6.36
C ASP A 255 -20.07 12.62 7.01
N LYS A 256 -19.81 11.40 7.48
CA LYS A 256 -18.52 11.02 8.11
C LYS A 256 -17.63 10.14 7.22
N LYS A 257 -17.75 10.22 5.90
CA LYS A 257 -16.93 9.47 4.92
C LYS A 257 -15.44 9.45 5.26
N ALA A 258 -14.91 10.61 5.65
CA ALA A 258 -13.50 10.78 6.04
C ALA A 258 -13.04 9.83 7.13
N SER A 259 -13.93 9.35 8.01
CA SER A 259 -13.58 8.36 9.04
C SER A 259 -13.15 6.98 8.49
N HIS A 260 -13.46 6.67 7.23
CA HIS A 260 -13.10 5.42 6.55
C HIS A 260 -12.38 5.77 5.24
N PRO A 261 -11.15 6.27 5.31
CA PRO A 261 -10.52 7.00 4.21
C PRO A 261 -9.95 6.09 3.12
N TRP A 262 -9.91 4.78 3.32
CA TRP A 262 -9.35 3.83 2.37
C TRP A 262 -10.43 3.26 1.47
N VAL A 263 -10.29 3.44 0.16
CA VAL A 263 -11.12 2.75 -0.83
C VAL A 263 -10.43 1.43 -1.15
N PHE A 264 -11.20 0.33 -1.07
CA PHE A 264 -10.77 -1.01 -1.42
C PHE A 264 -11.69 -1.57 -2.49
N ILE A 265 -11.11 -1.96 -3.63
CA ILE A 265 -11.86 -2.47 -4.79
C ILE A 265 -11.31 -3.83 -5.16
N VAL A 266 -12.16 -4.86 -5.15
CA VAL A 266 -11.83 -6.19 -5.66
C VAL A 266 -12.38 -6.33 -7.07
N THR A 267 -11.51 -6.66 -8.03
CA THR A 267 -11.86 -6.80 -9.45
C THR A 267 -11.75 -8.25 -9.87
N ILE A 268 -12.83 -8.77 -10.43
CA ILE A 268 -12.96 -10.17 -10.86
C ILE A 268 -13.35 -10.19 -12.33
N PRO A 269 -12.38 -10.33 -13.25
CA PRO A 269 -12.64 -10.52 -14.68
C PRO A 269 -13.36 -11.86 -14.94
N PHE A 270 -14.22 -11.90 -15.93
CA PHE A 270 -14.90 -13.12 -16.40
C PHE A 270 -15.14 -13.07 -17.91
N ASP A 271 -15.54 -14.17 -18.55
CA ASP A 271 -15.91 -14.16 -19.96
C ASP A 271 -17.39 -13.74 -20.14
N GLY A 272 -17.60 -12.49 -20.52
CA GLY A 272 -18.92 -11.95 -20.87
C GLY A 272 -19.12 -11.72 -22.37
N SER A 273 -18.22 -12.26 -23.22
CA SER A 273 -18.18 -11.99 -24.66
C SER A 273 -19.49 -12.37 -25.38
N ASN A 274 -20.16 -13.42 -24.91
CA ASN A 274 -21.42 -13.92 -25.47
C ASN A 274 -22.68 -13.31 -24.83
N ASN A 275 -22.52 -12.38 -23.87
CA ASN A 275 -23.63 -11.82 -23.10
C ASN A 275 -23.45 -10.31 -22.84
N ASN A 276 -23.00 -9.57 -23.85
CA ASN A 276 -22.82 -8.10 -23.83
C ASN A 276 -22.04 -7.57 -22.62
N GLY A 277 -20.99 -8.28 -22.21
CA GLY A 277 -20.16 -7.91 -21.06
C GLY A 277 -20.67 -8.41 -19.70
N MET A 278 -21.79 -9.13 -19.67
CA MET A 278 -22.39 -9.70 -18.46
C MET A 278 -22.01 -11.18 -18.30
N PRO A 279 -21.95 -11.72 -17.07
CA PRO A 279 -21.65 -13.13 -16.86
C PRO A 279 -22.83 -14.01 -17.27
N ASP A 280 -22.58 -15.27 -17.57
CA ASP A 280 -23.63 -16.28 -17.61
C ASP A 280 -24.16 -16.62 -16.21
N LYS A 281 -25.16 -17.49 -16.11
CA LYS A 281 -25.80 -17.81 -14.83
C LYS A 281 -24.86 -18.51 -13.85
N GLU A 282 -24.02 -19.42 -14.33
CA GLU A 282 -23.10 -20.20 -13.49
C GLU A 282 -22.00 -19.28 -12.94
N THR A 283 -21.40 -18.48 -13.80
CA THR A 283 -20.41 -17.45 -13.45
C THR A 283 -21.00 -16.43 -12.48
N TYR A 284 -22.23 -15.95 -12.74
CA TYR A 284 -22.90 -15.00 -11.84
C TYR A 284 -23.06 -15.56 -10.42
N GLN A 285 -23.35 -16.85 -10.29
CA GLN A 285 -23.47 -17.49 -8.98
C GLN A 285 -22.12 -17.52 -8.27
N VAL A 286 -21.04 -17.94 -8.95
CA VAL A 286 -19.70 -17.97 -8.34
C VAL A 286 -19.23 -16.57 -7.94
N LEU A 287 -19.55 -15.54 -8.73
CA LEU A 287 -19.26 -14.15 -8.39
C LEU A 287 -19.98 -13.69 -7.11
N ASN A 288 -21.20 -14.18 -6.85
CA ASN A 288 -21.90 -13.89 -5.59
C ASN A 288 -21.25 -14.64 -4.43
N GLU A 289 -20.86 -15.90 -4.64
CA GLU A 289 -20.17 -16.70 -3.61
C GLU A 289 -18.85 -16.04 -3.18
N ILE A 290 -18.07 -15.50 -4.13
CA ILE A 290 -16.85 -14.74 -3.83
C ILE A 290 -17.16 -13.51 -2.96
N GLU A 291 -18.21 -12.75 -3.28
CA GLU A 291 -18.62 -11.58 -2.50
C GLU A 291 -19.08 -11.97 -1.08
N ASP A 292 -19.91 -13.00 -0.96
CA ASP A 292 -20.40 -13.54 0.31
C ASP A 292 -19.27 -14.06 1.21
N GLU A 293 -18.15 -14.49 0.62
CA GLU A 293 -16.96 -14.89 1.37
C GLU A 293 -16.18 -13.71 1.96
N ILE A 294 -16.18 -12.53 1.32
CA ILE A 294 -15.42 -11.37 1.78
C ILE A 294 -16.10 -10.71 2.99
N VAL A 295 -17.43 -10.57 2.94
CA VAL A 295 -18.23 -9.81 3.92
C VAL A 295 -18.00 -10.24 5.38
N PRO A 296 -17.93 -11.55 5.72
CA PRO A 296 -17.66 -11.98 7.10
C PRO A 296 -16.30 -11.55 7.65
N PHE A 297 -15.30 -11.33 6.79
CA PHE A 297 -13.98 -10.85 7.22
C PHE A 297 -13.91 -9.33 7.29
N LEU A 298 -14.69 -8.62 6.49
CA LEU A 298 -14.72 -7.17 6.39
C LEU A 298 -16.06 -6.61 6.91
N LYS A 299 -16.24 -6.67 8.24
CA LYS A 299 -17.46 -6.22 8.90
C LYS A 299 -17.49 -4.71 9.18
N ASP A 300 -18.67 -4.12 9.12
CA ASP A 300 -18.93 -2.72 9.44
C ASP A 300 -18.54 -2.35 10.88
N VAL A 301 -18.80 -3.25 11.84
CA VAL A 301 -18.46 -3.09 13.26
C VAL A 301 -16.94 -2.95 13.49
N ASP A 302 -16.13 -3.50 12.58
CA ASP A 302 -14.68 -3.41 12.58
C ASP A 302 -14.16 -2.22 11.75
N GLY A 303 -15.05 -1.49 11.07
CA GLY A 303 -14.70 -0.33 10.23
C GLY A 303 -14.47 -0.66 8.76
N TYR A 304 -15.14 -1.67 8.22
CA TYR A 304 -15.12 -2.02 6.79
C TYR A 304 -16.54 -1.98 6.25
N LEU A 305 -16.82 -1.03 5.38
CA LEU A 305 -18.16 -0.72 4.92
C LEU A 305 -18.31 -1.18 3.46
N ASN A 306 -19.21 -2.12 3.21
CA ASN A 306 -19.54 -2.55 1.85
C ASN A 306 -20.38 -1.45 1.16
N ILE A 307 -19.79 -0.79 0.16
CA ILE A 307 -20.44 0.25 -0.63
C ILE A 307 -21.33 -0.37 -1.72
N GLY A 308 -20.98 -1.54 -2.22
CA GLY A 308 -21.75 -2.28 -3.20
C GLY A 308 -20.87 -2.89 -4.29
N ARG A 309 -21.44 -3.05 -5.47
CA ARG A 309 -20.76 -3.68 -6.61
C ARG A 309 -21.20 -3.11 -7.94
N GLU A 310 -20.33 -3.22 -8.93
CA GLU A 310 -20.62 -2.99 -10.34
C GLU A 310 -20.30 -4.25 -11.16
N THR A 311 -21.12 -4.54 -12.17
CA THR A 311 -20.83 -5.51 -13.22
C THR A 311 -20.91 -4.82 -14.56
N SER A 312 -19.79 -4.78 -15.26
CA SER A 312 -19.69 -4.16 -16.57
C SER A 312 -18.47 -4.70 -17.31
N THR A 313 -18.50 -4.64 -18.65
CA THR A 313 -17.31 -4.84 -19.48
C THR A 313 -16.48 -6.09 -19.12
N ASN A 314 -17.13 -7.25 -18.96
CA ASN A 314 -16.46 -8.53 -18.65
C ASN A 314 -15.77 -8.58 -17.26
N LYS A 315 -16.20 -7.76 -16.30
CA LYS A 315 -15.70 -7.81 -14.91
C LYS A 315 -16.78 -7.50 -13.88
N ARG A 316 -16.57 -7.98 -12.66
CA ARG A 316 -17.27 -7.52 -11.46
C ARG A 316 -16.29 -6.78 -10.57
N GLU A 317 -16.70 -5.64 -10.06
CA GLU A 317 -15.98 -4.87 -9.06
C GLU A 317 -16.81 -4.81 -7.78
N ILE A 318 -16.18 -5.11 -6.65
CA ILE A 318 -16.80 -5.06 -5.31
C ILE A 318 -16.12 -3.94 -4.54
N PHE A 319 -16.91 -3.05 -3.95
CA PHE A 319 -16.46 -1.78 -3.39
C PHE A 319 -16.59 -1.76 -1.88
N PHE A 320 -15.51 -1.41 -1.20
CA PHE A 320 -15.49 -1.15 0.23
C PHE A 320 -14.85 0.19 0.54
N THR A 321 -15.23 0.77 1.68
CA THR A 321 -14.48 1.84 2.34
C THR A 321 -14.08 1.39 3.74
N CYS A 322 -12.83 1.68 4.11
CA CYS A 322 -12.16 1.03 5.23
C CYS A 322 -11.48 2.06 6.13
N LYS A 323 -11.48 1.81 7.44
CA LYS A 323 -10.66 2.58 8.40
C LYS A 323 -9.17 2.32 8.27
N ASP A 324 -8.81 1.09 7.92
CA ASP A 324 -7.45 0.60 7.79
C ASP A 324 -7.30 -0.19 6.50
N PHE A 325 -6.08 -0.25 5.97
CA PHE A 325 -5.77 -0.90 4.70
C PHE A 325 -5.18 -2.31 4.84
N ARG A 326 -4.70 -2.70 6.03
CA ARG A 326 -3.94 -3.96 6.21
C ARG A 326 -4.85 -5.18 6.10
N LYS A 327 -5.94 -5.19 6.86
CA LYS A 327 -6.91 -6.30 6.85
C LYS A 327 -7.52 -6.54 5.45
N PRO A 328 -8.03 -5.53 4.72
CA PRO A 328 -8.58 -5.76 3.38
C PRO A 328 -7.53 -6.27 2.39
N SER A 329 -6.30 -5.76 2.41
CA SER A 329 -5.20 -6.30 1.59
C SER A 329 -4.92 -7.77 1.88
N LYS A 330 -4.86 -8.16 3.16
CA LYS A 330 -4.65 -9.55 3.56
C LYS A 330 -5.78 -10.47 3.10
N VAL A 331 -7.03 -10.04 3.28
CA VAL A 331 -8.22 -10.78 2.81
C VAL A 331 -8.18 -10.93 1.29
N ALA A 332 -7.78 -9.89 0.56
CA ALA A 332 -7.66 -9.94 -0.89
C ALA A 332 -6.60 -10.94 -1.35
N ASP A 333 -5.42 -10.95 -0.73
CA ASP A 333 -4.34 -11.87 -1.10
C ASP A 333 -4.69 -13.34 -0.77
N GLU A 334 -5.41 -13.59 0.32
CA GLU A 334 -5.99 -14.91 0.63
C GLU A 334 -7.03 -15.35 -0.41
N LEU A 335 -7.89 -14.41 -0.84
CA LEU A 335 -8.89 -14.64 -1.87
C LEU A 335 -8.24 -14.96 -3.23
N ILE A 336 -7.25 -14.17 -3.66
CA ILE A 336 -6.49 -14.38 -4.90
C ILE A 336 -5.85 -15.77 -4.87
N LYS A 337 -5.20 -16.14 -3.76
CA LYS A 337 -4.58 -17.46 -3.61
C LYS A 337 -5.60 -18.59 -3.72
N LYS A 338 -6.79 -18.43 -3.12
CA LYS A 338 -7.85 -19.44 -3.12
C LYS A 338 -8.45 -19.66 -4.51
N TYR A 339 -8.67 -18.60 -5.28
CA TYR A 339 -9.31 -18.65 -6.59
C TYR A 339 -8.32 -18.70 -7.77
N ASN A 340 -7.01 -18.80 -7.48
CA ASN A 340 -5.98 -18.90 -8.48
C ASN A 340 -6.26 -20.05 -9.47
N GLY A 341 -6.24 -19.74 -10.77
CA GLY A 341 -6.56 -20.66 -11.86
C GLY A 341 -8.04 -20.73 -12.24
N ALA A 342 -8.95 -20.24 -11.40
CA ALA A 342 -10.37 -20.09 -11.72
C ALA A 342 -10.73 -18.66 -12.15
N PHE A 343 -10.23 -17.67 -11.41
CA PHE A 343 -10.40 -16.24 -11.71
C PHE A 343 -9.07 -15.50 -11.57
N ASP A 344 -8.85 -14.51 -12.42
CA ASP A 344 -7.72 -13.58 -12.32
C ASP A 344 -8.09 -12.40 -11.42
N ILE A 345 -8.34 -12.70 -10.14
CA ILE A 345 -8.76 -11.71 -9.15
C ILE A 345 -7.60 -10.72 -8.93
N SER A 346 -7.91 -9.44 -8.93
CA SER A 346 -7.00 -8.36 -8.55
C SER A 346 -7.68 -7.41 -7.59
N TYR A 347 -6.91 -6.52 -6.95
CA TYR A 347 -7.49 -5.48 -6.12
C TYR A 347 -6.68 -4.20 -6.14
N GLU A 348 -7.37 -3.11 -5.81
CA GLU A 348 -6.79 -1.79 -5.55
C GLU A 348 -7.11 -1.38 -4.11
N ILE A 349 -6.14 -0.73 -3.47
CA ILE A 349 -6.35 -0.05 -2.20
C ILE A 349 -5.61 1.27 -2.19
N TYR A 350 -6.35 2.35 -1.99
CA TYR A 350 -5.81 3.70 -2.00
C TYR A 350 -6.64 4.60 -1.11
N LYS A 351 -6.09 5.77 -0.78
CA LYS A 351 -6.76 6.71 0.09
C LYS A 351 -7.62 7.69 -0.72
N ASP A 352 -8.88 7.79 -0.35
CA ASP A 352 -9.83 8.79 -0.81
C ASP A 352 -10.77 9.12 0.34
N LYS A 353 -10.36 10.09 1.18
CA LYS A 353 -11.08 10.49 2.40
C LYS A 353 -12.55 10.83 2.16
N TYR A 354 -12.88 11.36 0.99
CA TYR A 354 -14.24 11.84 0.71
C TYR A 354 -15.01 10.97 -0.28
N TRP A 355 -14.49 9.77 -0.57
CA TRP A 355 -15.11 8.77 -1.44
C TRP A 355 -15.52 9.35 -2.80
N ARG A 356 -14.67 10.21 -3.35
CA ARG A 356 -14.84 10.80 -4.68
C ARG A 356 -14.95 9.74 -5.77
N THR A 357 -14.33 8.57 -5.58
CA THR A 357 -14.49 7.38 -6.42
C THR A 357 -15.96 7.04 -6.68
N PHE A 358 -16.85 7.21 -5.71
CA PHE A 358 -18.25 6.78 -5.82
C PHE A 358 -19.24 7.89 -6.20
N ARG A 359 -18.76 9.09 -6.58
CA ARG A 359 -19.62 10.23 -6.96
C ARG A 359 -20.60 9.94 -8.08
N ALA A 360 -20.25 9.04 -9.00
CA ALA A 360 -21.13 8.66 -10.10
C ALA A 360 -22.45 8.03 -9.62
N TYR A 361 -22.47 7.46 -8.41
CA TYR A 361 -23.62 6.80 -7.80
C TYR A 361 -24.35 7.67 -6.77
N GLU A 362 -23.85 8.87 -6.47
CA GLU A 362 -24.53 9.79 -5.57
C GLU A 362 -25.86 10.29 -6.21
N PRO A 363 -26.97 10.33 -5.45
CA PRO A 363 -28.21 10.97 -5.88
C PRO A 363 -27.93 12.42 -6.31
N ARG A 364 -28.43 12.80 -7.48
CA ARG A 364 -28.32 14.17 -8.01
C ARG A 364 -29.39 15.11 -7.50
#